data_AF-A0A922VBE8-F1
#
_entry.id   AF-A0A922VBE8-F1
#
_cell.length_a   1.000
_cell.length_b   1.000
_cell.length_c   1.000
_cell.angle_alpha   90.00
_cell.angle_beta   90.00
_cell.angle_gamma   90.00
#
_symmetry.space_group_name_H-M   'P 1'
#
loop_
_entity.id
_entity.type
_entity.pdbx_description
1 polymer ?
#
loop_
_entity_poly.entity_id
_entity_poly.type
_entity_poly.pdbx_seq_one_letter_code
_entity_poly.pdbx_strand_id
1 'polypeptide(L)'
;MLLKELREARRLVGWSQRTLAERVCVDAQTIKRLEQGVGSVTTLITVMKALDFRLTGLAPGRSLAEQLRATRRKRSMSLDEMRVKSKLSRTTIASLERGGGSVKSLLRLMAVLAPRARRRAQERSYWGQGDKDDRDSRFTPPDFMTGIYAAFGEIDLDPCGHVLSPVIAHRRILL
;
A
#
# COMPACT_ATOMS: atom_id res chain seq x y z
N MET A 1 -3.31 -1.72 -16.78
CA MET A 1 -3.87 -1.16 -15.53
C MET A 1 -2.80 -1.10 -14.45
N LEU A 2 -2.25 -2.24 -14.01
CA LEU A 2 -1.20 -2.31 -12.97
C LEU A 2 -0.01 -1.37 -13.16
N LEU A 3 0.59 -1.29 -14.35
CA LEU A 3 1.75 -0.42 -14.58
C LEU A 3 1.43 1.08 -14.56
N LYS A 4 0.21 1.45 -14.95
CA LYS A 4 -0.26 2.85 -14.84
C LYS A 4 -0.41 3.22 -13.37
N GLU A 5 -1.03 2.35 -12.57
CA GLU A 5 -1.19 2.53 -11.13
C GLU A 5 0.17 2.57 -10.40
N LEU A 6 1.16 1.79 -10.86
CA LEU A 6 2.52 1.81 -10.32
C LEU A 6 3.22 3.16 -10.59
N ARG A 7 3.07 3.69 -11.81
CA ARG A 7 3.58 5.01 -12.19
C ARG A 7 2.91 6.12 -11.40
N GLU A 8 1.60 6.03 -11.19
CA GLU A 8 0.85 6.96 -10.35
C GLU A 8 1.26 6.87 -8.88
N ALA A 9 1.49 5.66 -8.35
CA ALA A 9 2.01 5.47 -7.00
C ALA A 9 3.36 6.17 -6.82
N ARG A 10 4.29 5.99 -7.76
CA ARG A 10 5.57 6.71 -7.74
C ARG A 10 5.38 8.24 -7.75
N ARG A 11 4.47 8.74 -8.58
CA ARG A 11 4.18 10.18 -8.68
C ARG A 11 3.56 10.74 -7.40
N LEU A 12 2.66 10.00 -6.75
CA LEU A 12 2.03 10.40 -5.49
C LEU A 12 3.04 10.50 -4.34
N VAL A 13 4.05 9.64 -4.33
CA VAL A 13 5.16 9.71 -3.36
C VAL A 13 6.15 10.84 -3.73
N GLY A 14 6.03 11.45 -4.91
CA GLY A 14 6.90 12.53 -5.37
C GLY A 14 8.25 12.06 -5.93
N TRP A 15 8.42 10.77 -6.22
CA TRP A 15 9.70 10.24 -6.68
C TRP A 15 9.87 10.34 -8.19
N SER A 16 11.08 10.72 -8.62
CA SER A 16 11.49 10.56 -10.01
C SER A 16 11.79 9.08 -10.33
N GLN A 17 11.88 8.73 -11.62
CA GLN A 17 12.32 7.38 -12.01
C GLN A 17 13.73 7.07 -11.51
N ARG A 18 14.61 8.09 -11.48
CA ARG A 18 15.98 7.98 -10.99
C ARG A 18 16.03 7.72 -9.49
N THR A 19 15.25 8.46 -8.70
CA THR A 19 15.14 8.27 -7.25
C THR A 19 14.65 6.87 -6.89
N LEU A 20 13.66 6.36 -7.64
CA LEU A 20 13.18 4.99 -7.45
C LEU A 20 14.25 3.95 -7.84
N ALA A 21 14.99 4.20 -8.91
CA ALA A 21 16.05 3.32 -9.38
C ALA A 21 17.20 3.21 -8.35
N GLU A 22 17.62 4.35 -7.78
CA GLU A 22 18.61 4.42 -6.71
C GLU A 22 18.16 3.63 -5.46
N ARG A 23 16.90 3.78 -5.03
CA ARG A 23 16.37 3.01 -3.88
C ARG A 23 16.29 1.50 -4.11
N VAL A 24 16.06 1.09 -5.36
CA VAL A 24 15.95 -0.33 -5.72
C VAL A 24 17.30 -0.89 -6.20
N CYS A 25 18.36 -0.07 -6.22
CA CYS A 25 19.69 -0.42 -6.72
C CYS A 25 19.68 -0.95 -8.16
N VAL A 26 18.91 -0.30 -9.03
CA VAL A 26 18.81 -0.63 -10.46
C VAL A 26 19.05 0.61 -11.30
N ASP A 27 19.31 0.41 -12.60
CA ASP A 27 19.45 1.52 -13.54
C ASP A 27 18.10 2.21 -13.84
N ALA A 28 18.12 3.53 -14.06
CA ALA A 28 16.93 4.32 -14.35
C ALA A 28 16.20 3.85 -15.63
N GLN A 29 16.93 3.36 -16.63
CA GLN A 29 16.36 2.76 -17.84
C GLN A 29 15.59 1.49 -17.52
N THR A 30 15.99 0.72 -16.51
CA THR A 30 15.26 -0.47 -16.05
C THR A 30 13.89 -0.09 -15.52
N ILE A 31 13.80 0.96 -14.70
CA ILE A 31 12.52 1.50 -14.21
C ILE A 31 11.66 2.03 -15.36
N LYS A 32 12.25 2.77 -16.30
CA LYS A 32 11.54 3.29 -17.48
C LYS A 32 10.94 2.16 -18.32
N ARG A 33 11.73 1.11 -18.61
CA ARG A 33 11.27 -0.08 -19.35
C ARG A 33 10.20 -0.84 -18.58
N LEU A 34 10.37 -0.96 -17.26
CA LEU A 34 9.41 -1.62 -16.38
C LEU A 34 8.04 -0.93 -16.42
N GLU A 35 8.01 0.40 -16.34
CA GLU A 35 6.77 1.19 -16.46
C GLU A 35 6.11 1.04 -17.84
N GLN A 36 6.88 0.75 -18.89
CA GLN A 36 6.39 0.42 -20.24
C GLN A 36 5.97 -1.05 -20.38
N GLY A 37 6.18 -1.88 -19.36
CA GLY A 37 5.80 -3.30 -19.33
C GLY A 37 6.85 -4.27 -19.84
N VAL A 38 8.09 -3.79 -19.95
CA VAL A 38 9.24 -4.59 -20.34
C VAL A 38 10.17 -4.75 -19.14
N GLY A 39 10.35 -5.98 -18.68
CA GLY A 39 11.21 -6.28 -17.54
C GLY A 39 10.89 -7.63 -16.92
N SER A 40 11.60 -7.95 -15.84
CA SER A 40 11.38 -9.15 -15.05
C SER A 40 10.36 -8.90 -13.93
N VAL A 41 9.68 -9.98 -13.53
CA VAL A 41 8.80 -9.96 -12.36
C VAL A 41 9.59 -9.70 -11.06
N THR A 42 10.86 -10.11 -11.00
CA THR A 42 11.72 -9.86 -9.84
C THR A 42 11.91 -8.35 -9.60
N THR A 43 12.25 -7.59 -10.63
CA THR A 43 12.36 -6.11 -10.54
C THR A 43 11.01 -5.47 -10.25
N LEU A 44 9.91 -6.02 -10.78
CA LEU A 44 8.58 -5.53 -10.42
C LEU A 44 8.29 -5.70 -8.93
N ILE A 45 8.61 -6.87 -8.35
CA ILE A 45 8.39 -7.17 -6.94
C ILE A 45 9.24 -6.24 -6.05
N THR A 46 10.49 -5.98 -6.41
CA THR A 46 11.35 -5.06 -5.64
C THR A 46 10.82 -3.63 -5.69
N VAL A 47 10.38 -3.16 -6.86
CA VAL A 47 9.74 -1.84 -7.01
C VAL A 47 8.43 -1.75 -6.24
N MET A 48 7.60 -2.79 -6.27
CA MET A 48 6.36 -2.85 -5.50
C MET A 48 6.63 -2.74 -4.00
N LYS A 49 7.66 -3.44 -3.49
CA LYS A 49 8.08 -3.33 -2.09
C LYS A 49 8.55 -1.91 -1.74
N ALA A 50 9.38 -1.30 -2.57
CA ALA A 50 9.91 0.04 -2.32
C ALA A 50 8.83 1.14 -2.30
N LEU A 51 7.74 0.95 -3.04
CA LEU A 51 6.59 1.87 -3.07
C LEU A 51 5.45 1.48 -2.11
N ASP A 52 5.63 0.44 -1.29
CA ASP A 52 4.56 -0.26 -0.54
C ASP A 52 3.29 -0.48 -1.39
N PHE A 53 3.50 -0.83 -2.65
CA PHE A 53 2.45 -1.03 -3.62
C PHE A 53 1.84 -2.42 -3.43
N ARG A 54 0.63 -2.45 -2.86
CA ARG A 54 -0.13 -3.68 -2.64
C ARG A 54 -1.27 -3.81 -3.64
N LEU A 55 -1.62 -5.04 -3.99
CA LEU A 55 -2.75 -5.36 -4.85
C LEU A 55 -3.91 -5.94 -4.01
N THR A 56 -5.13 -5.63 -4.43
CA THR A 56 -6.37 -6.25 -3.97
C THR A 56 -7.02 -7.04 -5.09
N GLY A 57 -7.94 -7.94 -4.76
CA GLY A 57 -8.59 -8.82 -5.74
C GLY A 57 -7.82 -10.10 -6.04
N LEU A 58 -6.73 -10.35 -5.31
CA LEU A 58 -6.01 -11.62 -5.25
C LEU A 58 -6.27 -12.31 -3.90
N ALA A 59 -6.09 -13.62 -3.87
CA ALA A 59 -6.08 -14.41 -2.64
C ALA A 59 -4.92 -13.97 -1.70
N PRO A 60 -5.03 -14.20 -0.39
CA PRO A 60 -3.98 -13.83 0.57
C PRO A 60 -2.67 -14.57 0.27
N GLY A 61 -1.55 -13.89 0.47
CA GLY A 61 -0.19 -14.41 0.28
C GLY A 61 0.87 -13.38 0.63
N ARG A 62 2.06 -13.82 1.06
CA ARG A 62 3.17 -12.96 1.49
C ARG A 62 3.88 -12.29 0.32
N SER A 63 3.82 -12.91 -0.86
CA SER A 63 4.40 -12.40 -2.10
C SER A 63 3.38 -12.41 -3.23
N LEU A 64 3.63 -11.62 -4.28
CA LEU A 64 2.81 -11.63 -5.50
C LEU A 64 2.69 -13.04 -6.10
N ALA A 65 3.78 -13.80 -6.10
CA ALA A 65 3.83 -15.15 -6.63
C ALA A 65 2.90 -16.11 -5.86
N GLU A 66 2.94 -16.06 -4.53
CA GLU A 66 2.03 -16.81 -3.67
C GLU A 66 0.57 -16.40 -3.87
N GLN A 67 0.31 -15.09 -3.95
CA GLN A 67 -1.04 -14.57 -4.19
C GLN A 67 -1.61 -15.08 -5.52
N LEU A 68 -0.81 -15.15 -6.59
CA LEU A 68 -1.24 -15.72 -7.88
C LEU A 68 -1.57 -17.21 -7.75
N ARG A 69 -0.66 -18.00 -7.14
CA ARG A 69 -0.88 -19.44 -6.94
C ARG A 69 -2.12 -19.73 -6.08
N ALA A 70 -2.29 -18.98 -4.99
CA ALA A 70 -3.44 -19.09 -4.11
C ALA A 70 -4.73 -18.68 -4.84
N THR A 71 -4.70 -17.63 -5.68
CA THR A 71 -5.86 -17.20 -6.46
C THR A 71 -6.28 -18.27 -7.46
N ARG A 72 -5.32 -18.90 -8.14
CA ARG A 72 -5.60 -20.01 -9.07
C ARG A 72 -6.25 -21.19 -8.35
N ARG A 73 -5.68 -21.59 -7.20
CA ARG A 73 -6.23 -22.67 -6.36
C ARG A 73 -7.62 -22.35 -5.83
N LYS A 74 -7.86 -21.12 -5.38
CA LYS A 74 -9.18 -20.66 -4.90
C LYS A 74 -10.24 -20.72 -5.99
N ARG A 75 -9.86 -20.58 -7.25
CA ARG A 75 -10.75 -20.72 -8.42
C ARG A 75 -10.79 -22.15 -8.98
N SER A 76 -10.13 -23.11 -8.33
CA SER A 76 -10.03 -24.51 -8.77
C SER A 76 -9.52 -24.67 -10.22
N MET A 77 -8.73 -23.72 -10.72
CA MET A 77 -8.25 -23.73 -12.10
C MET A 77 -6.98 -24.56 -12.21
N SER A 78 -6.94 -25.49 -13.16
CA SER A 78 -5.73 -26.27 -13.45
C SER A 78 -4.69 -25.44 -14.20
N LEU A 79 -3.43 -25.90 -14.23
CA LEU A 79 -2.40 -25.25 -15.06
C LEU A 79 -2.72 -25.36 -16.55
N ASP A 80 -3.39 -26.43 -16.98
CA ASP A 80 -3.78 -26.62 -18.39
C ASP A 80 -4.94 -25.69 -18.77
N GLU A 81 -5.91 -25.52 -17.89
CA GLU A 81 -6.99 -24.57 -18.12
C GLU A 81 -6.44 -23.14 -18.22
N MET A 82 -5.50 -22.78 -17.34
CA MET A 82 -4.80 -21.49 -17.41
C MET A 82 -3.95 -21.34 -18.66
N ARG A 83 -3.29 -22.42 -19.13
CA ARG A 83 -2.53 -22.45 -20.38
C ARG A 83 -3.42 -22.07 -21.57
N VAL A 84 -4.60 -22.68 -21.66
CA VAL A 84 -5.57 -22.43 -22.74
C VAL A 84 -6.08 -20.99 -22.68
N LYS A 85 -6.51 -20.51 -21.51
CA LYS A 85 -7.10 -19.17 -21.36
C LYS A 85 -6.07 -18.04 -21.52
N SER A 86 -4.87 -18.19 -20.96
CA SER A 86 -3.82 -17.14 -21.02
C SER A 86 -2.94 -17.22 -22.28
N LYS A 87 -2.99 -18.34 -23.02
CA LYS A 87 -2.09 -18.67 -24.13
C LYS A 87 -0.60 -18.56 -23.72
N LEU A 88 -0.28 -19.01 -22.50
CA LEU A 88 1.08 -19.10 -21.94
C LEU A 88 1.43 -20.57 -21.73
N SER A 89 2.71 -20.95 -21.80
CA SER A 89 3.13 -22.33 -21.52
C SER A 89 2.96 -22.69 -20.03
N ARG A 90 2.79 -23.99 -19.72
CA ARG A 90 2.76 -24.49 -18.31
C ARG A 90 3.99 -24.05 -17.53
N THR A 91 5.16 -24.12 -18.15
CA THR A 91 6.45 -23.71 -17.56
C THR A 91 6.48 -22.21 -17.25
N THR A 92 5.92 -21.38 -18.11
CA THR A 92 5.83 -19.92 -17.89
C THR A 92 4.91 -19.61 -16.70
N ILE A 93 3.75 -20.26 -16.63
CA ILE A 93 2.80 -20.07 -15.52
C ILE A 93 3.43 -20.51 -14.21
N ALA A 94 4.09 -21.67 -14.19
CA ALA A 94 4.82 -22.16 -13.00
C ALA A 94 6.02 -21.28 -12.63
N SER A 95 6.66 -20.62 -13.60
CA SER A 95 7.73 -19.63 -13.35
C SER A 95 7.16 -18.37 -12.69
N LEU A 96 6.02 -17.87 -13.18
CA LEU A 96 5.31 -16.72 -12.60
C LEU A 96 4.82 -17.00 -11.17
N GLU A 97 4.30 -18.21 -10.90
CA GLU A 97 3.89 -18.65 -9.55
C GLU A 97 5.07 -18.85 -8.58
N ARG A 98 6.31 -18.81 -9.08
CA ARG A 98 7.55 -18.81 -8.29
C ARG A 98 8.22 -17.43 -8.23
N GLY A 99 7.61 -16.39 -8.82
CA GLY A 99 8.14 -15.02 -8.81
C GLY A 99 9.13 -14.71 -9.94
N GLY A 100 9.31 -15.63 -10.89
CA GLY A 100 10.14 -15.43 -12.07
C GLY A 100 9.34 -14.95 -13.29
N GLY A 101 10.02 -14.90 -14.45
CA GLY A 101 9.39 -14.58 -15.73
C GLY A 101 9.35 -13.09 -16.06
N SER A 102 8.64 -12.76 -17.15
CA SER A 102 8.52 -11.39 -17.66
C SER A 102 7.23 -10.72 -17.18
N VAL A 103 7.28 -9.39 -17.05
CA VAL A 103 6.10 -8.57 -16.74
C VAL A 103 5.02 -8.73 -17.82
N LYS A 104 5.40 -8.88 -19.09
CA LYS A 104 4.45 -9.15 -20.18
C LYS A 104 3.66 -10.43 -19.95
N SER A 105 4.32 -11.52 -19.57
CA SER A 105 3.64 -12.79 -19.26
C SER A 105 2.78 -12.67 -18.00
N LEU A 106 3.25 -11.95 -16.98
CA LEU A 106 2.49 -11.69 -15.76
C LEU A 106 1.18 -10.94 -16.06
N LEU A 107 1.23 -9.86 -16.85
CA LEU A 107 0.04 -9.08 -17.19
C LEU A 107 -1.00 -9.92 -17.95
N ARG A 108 -0.54 -10.80 -18.86
CA ARG A 108 -1.42 -11.74 -19.57
C ARG A 108 -2.06 -12.76 -18.62
N LEU A 109 -1.30 -13.27 -17.66
CA LEU A 109 -1.83 -14.18 -16.64
C LEU A 109 -2.87 -13.47 -15.76
N MET A 110 -2.57 -12.26 -15.30
CA MET A 110 -3.46 -11.49 -14.43
C MET A 110 -4.77 -11.10 -15.11
N ALA A 111 -4.75 -10.80 -16.41
CA ALA A 111 -5.96 -10.48 -17.17
C ALA A 111 -7.01 -11.60 -17.12
N VAL A 112 -6.56 -12.87 -17.05
CA VAL A 112 -7.44 -14.04 -16.92
C VAL A 112 -7.72 -14.37 -15.47
N LEU A 113 -6.66 -14.43 -14.65
CA LEU A 113 -6.74 -14.95 -13.29
C LEU A 113 -7.39 -13.98 -12.32
N ALA A 114 -7.15 -12.69 -12.48
CA ALA A 114 -7.60 -11.65 -11.58
C ALA A 114 -7.92 -10.35 -12.34
N PRO A 115 -8.93 -10.34 -13.23
CA PRO A 115 -9.29 -9.17 -14.03
C PRO A 115 -9.73 -7.96 -13.19
N ARG A 116 -10.19 -8.19 -11.96
CA ARG A 116 -10.61 -7.16 -11.00
C ARG A 116 -9.49 -6.76 -10.03
N ALA A 117 -8.26 -7.23 -10.27
CA ALA A 117 -7.12 -6.86 -9.46
C ALA A 117 -6.78 -5.39 -9.66
N ARG A 118 -6.59 -4.67 -8.55
CA ARG A 118 -6.38 -3.23 -8.51
C ARG A 118 -5.51 -2.86 -7.32
N ARG A 119 -4.78 -1.75 -7.42
CA ARG A 119 -4.01 -1.20 -6.29
C ARG A 119 -4.88 -1.11 -5.03
N ARG A 120 -4.37 -1.62 -3.91
CA ARG A 120 -4.94 -1.37 -2.58
C ARG A 120 -4.80 0.12 -2.31
N ALA A 121 -5.92 0.80 -2.05
CA ALA A 121 -5.85 2.14 -1.49
C ALA A 121 -4.98 2.09 -0.24
N GLN A 122 -4.10 3.09 -0.07
CA GLN A 122 -3.30 3.17 1.14
C GLN A 122 -4.27 3.20 2.33
N GLU A 123 -4.02 2.34 3.30
CA GLU A 123 -4.80 2.25 4.53
C GLU A 123 -4.65 3.61 5.21
N ARG A 124 -5.65 4.48 5.04
CA ARG A 124 -5.70 5.73 5.79
C ARG A 124 -5.85 5.29 7.22
N SER A 125 -4.85 5.58 8.05
CA SER A 125 -4.97 5.48 9.49
C SER A 125 -6.28 6.19 9.86
N TYR A 126 -7.26 5.42 10.34
CA TYR A 126 -8.56 5.92 10.74
C TYR A 126 -8.40 6.70 12.05
N TRP A 127 -7.71 7.84 11.97
CA TRP A 127 -7.51 8.78 13.07
C TRP A 127 -8.03 10.19 12.72
N GLY A 128 -8.57 10.37 11.50
CA GLY A 128 -8.64 11.69 10.88
C GLY A 128 -10.01 12.36 10.72
N GLN A 129 -11.10 11.65 10.44
CA GLN A 129 -12.24 12.31 9.76
C GLN A 129 -13.66 11.91 10.16
N GLY A 130 -13.86 10.91 11.04
CA GLY A 130 -15.20 10.43 11.41
C GLY A 130 -15.93 11.29 12.44
N ASP A 131 -15.29 11.59 13.57
CA ASP A 131 -15.94 12.27 14.70
C ASP A 131 -15.11 13.48 15.10
N LYS A 132 -15.25 14.62 14.43
CA LYS A 132 -14.63 15.87 14.91
C LYS A 132 -15.51 16.60 15.92
N ASP A 133 -16.82 16.44 15.83
CA ASP A 133 -17.75 17.17 16.70
C ASP A 133 -17.96 16.49 18.07
N ASP A 134 -17.65 15.19 18.19
CA ASP A 134 -17.88 14.41 19.42
C ASP A 134 -16.59 13.90 20.08
N ARG A 135 -15.42 14.45 19.68
CA ARG A 135 -14.12 13.95 20.15
C ARG A 135 -13.73 14.46 21.54
N ASP A 136 -14.28 15.60 21.94
CA ASP A 136 -14.05 16.23 23.24
C ASP A 136 -15.31 16.20 24.13
N SER A 137 -16.27 15.29 23.87
CA SER A 137 -17.32 15.05 24.85
C SER A 137 -16.73 14.23 26.00
N ARG A 138 -16.49 14.91 27.12
CA ARG A 138 -16.15 14.23 28.37
C ARG A 138 -17.40 13.46 28.80
N PHE A 139 -17.34 12.13 28.75
CA PHE A 139 -18.39 11.25 29.30
C PHE A 139 -18.57 11.41 30.82
N THR A 140 -17.64 12.13 31.46
CA THR A 140 -17.73 12.53 32.86
C THR A 140 -18.85 13.55 33.05
N PRO A 141 -19.78 13.33 34.00
CA PRO A 141 -20.84 14.29 34.30
C PRO A 141 -20.27 15.71 34.55
N PRO A 142 -20.90 16.76 34.00
CA PRO A 142 -20.41 18.14 34.13
C PRO A 142 -20.16 18.55 35.58
N ASP A 143 -21.08 18.17 36.48
CA ASP A 143 -21.03 18.52 37.91
C ASP A 143 -19.78 17.97 38.61
N PHE A 144 -19.29 16.80 38.18
CA PHE A 144 -18.05 16.22 38.69
C PHE A 144 -16.83 17.00 38.20
N MET A 145 -16.85 17.44 36.94
CA MET A 145 -15.75 18.22 36.36
C MET A 145 -15.66 19.63 36.95
N THR A 146 -16.77 20.23 37.38
CA THR A 146 -16.80 21.57 37.97
C THR A 146 -15.87 21.71 39.17
N GLY A 147 -15.88 20.73 40.09
CA GLY A 147 -14.98 20.75 41.25
C GLY A 147 -13.50 20.63 40.88
N ILE A 148 -13.20 19.85 39.84
CA ILE A 148 -11.85 19.66 39.33
C ILE A 148 -11.35 20.93 38.67
N TYR A 149 -12.15 21.57 37.81
CA TYR A 149 -11.74 22.82 37.16
C TYR A 149 -11.59 23.96 38.17
N ALA A 150 -12.42 24.02 39.21
CA ALA A 150 -12.28 25.01 40.27
C ALA A 150 -10.96 24.85 41.05
N ALA A 151 -10.52 23.61 41.28
CA ALA A 151 -9.30 23.33 42.04
C ALA A 151 -8.02 23.43 41.19
N PHE A 152 -8.05 22.96 39.94
CA PHE A 152 -6.84 22.77 39.12
C PHE A 152 -6.81 23.59 37.83
N GLY A 153 -7.90 24.27 37.47
CA GLY A 153 -8.06 24.96 36.19
C GLY A 153 -8.54 24.06 35.05
N GLU A 154 -8.72 24.64 33.87
CA GLU A 154 -9.15 23.89 32.69
C GLU A 154 -8.08 22.90 32.22
N ILE A 155 -8.52 21.69 31.89
CA ILE A 155 -7.64 20.66 31.31
C ILE A 155 -7.47 20.95 29.83
N ASP A 156 -6.23 21.20 29.42
CA ASP A 156 -5.80 21.42 28.05
C ASP A 156 -4.60 20.53 27.70
N LEU A 157 -4.16 20.59 26.44
CA LEU A 157 -2.97 19.94 25.90
C LEU A 157 -1.71 20.22 26.73
N ASP A 158 -0.80 19.24 26.77
CA ASP A 158 0.42 19.30 27.56
C ASP A 158 1.26 20.56 27.23
N PRO A 159 1.44 21.47 28.21
CA PRO A 159 2.18 22.72 28.01
C PRO A 159 3.69 22.52 27.80
N CYS A 160 4.19 21.30 28.03
CA CYS A 160 5.58 20.89 27.80
C CYS A 160 5.77 20.13 26.48
N GLY A 161 4.76 20.13 25.59
CA GLY A 161 4.81 19.45 24.30
C GLY A 161 6.00 19.87 23.43
N HIS A 162 6.59 18.90 22.72
CA HIS A 162 7.75 19.13 21.84
C HIS A 162 7.44 20.19 20.77
N VAL A 163 8.43 21.05 20.44
CA VAL A 163 8.26 22.21 19.54
C VAL A 163 7.77 21.82 18.14
N LEU A 164 8.15 20.62 17.68
CA LEU A 164 7.75 20.06 16.38
C LEU A 164 6.38 19.35 16.41
N SER A 165 5.67 19.36 17.55
CA SER A 165 4.34 18.78 17.62
C SER A 165 3.38 19.53 16.68
N PRO A 166 2.62 18.83 15.83
CA PRO A 166 1.59 19.45 15.00
C PRO A 166 0.37 19.90 15.83
N VAL A 167 0.29 19.49 17.11
CA VAL A 167 -0.77 19.86 18.06
C VAL A 167 -0.17 20.86 19.06
N ILE A 168 -0.75 22.07 19.08
CA ILE A 168 -0.22 23.23 19.80
C ILE A 168 -1.06 23.47 21.07
N ALA A 169 -0.45 23.42 22.25
CA ALA A 169 -1.10 23.76 23.52
C ALA A 169 -1.36 25.27 23.62
N HIS A 170 -2.47 25.68 24.26
CA HIS A 170 -2.77 27.10 24.46
C HIS A 170 -1.81 27.76 25.43
N ARG A 171 -1.34 27.01 26.43
CA ARG A 171 -0.32 27.43 27.39
C ARG A 171 0.98 26.71 27.10
N ARG A 172 2.10 27.41 27.15
CA ARG A 172 3.45 26.82 27.10
C ARG A 172 4.21 27.18 28.37
N ILE A 173 4.85 26.19 28.98
CA ILE A 173 5.77 26.40 30.10
C ILE A 173 7.15 26.05 29.55
N LEU A 174 7.94 27.07 29.23
CA LEU A 174 9.33 26.92 28.80
C LEU A 174 10.20 27.22 30.01
N LEU A 175 11.09 26.29 30.36
CA LEU A 175 12.13 26.48 31.37
C LEU A 175 13.32 27.25 30.78
#